data_AF-A0A7V4Y4R8-F1
#
_entry.id   AF-A0A7V4Y4R8-F1
#
_cell.length_a   1.000
_cell.length_b   1.000
_cell.length_c   1.000
_cell.angle_alpha   90.00
_cell.angle_beta   90.00
_cell.angle_gamma   90.00
#
_symmetry.space_group_name_H-M   'P 1'
#
loop_
_entity.id
_entity.type
_entity.pdbx_description
1 polymer ?
#
loop_
_entity_poly.entity_id
_entity_poly.type
_entity_poly.pdbx_seq_one_letter_code
_entity_poly.pdbx_strand_id
1 'polypeptide(L)'
;MAIRVGINGFGRIGRSLFRAAYKDPEIEFVAVNDITDARTLAHLLKYDSVMGIFKEEVKWTDNSILVQGKEIRVFAEKDPASIPWKDLGVEIVVEATGKFKTKAEANKHIQAGAKRVIFSAPATDPDITIVMGVNEKAYDPQKHFVLSNASCTTNCVAPVAKVLHDTFGIEKAFMTTIHAYTNDQRILDQPHKDLRRARAAAVSQIPTTTGAAKAVGLVMPELKGKIDGIAIRVPTPNISLVNLVALLKKKVSVQEVNEAFKRAAANELKGILDYTDEELVSVDFMGNPHSAIVDGPFTRLVDENLVEVLAWYDNEWGYSCRLYDLIKYIAR
;
A
#
# COMPACT_ATOMS: atom_id res chain seq x y z
N MET A 1 -22.07 -15.40 -0.96
CA MET A 1 -22.29 -14.29 -1.92
C MET A 1 -20.95 -13.58 -2.11
N ALA A 2 -20.70 -12.96 -3.25
CA ALA A 2 -19.49 -12.16 -3.45
C ALA A 2 -19.51 -10.92 -2.55
N ILE A 3 -18.33 -10.48 -2.11
CA ILE A 3 -18.11 -9.28 -1.32
C ILE A 3 -18.31 -8.08 -2.23
N ARG A 4 -19.33 -7.25 -1.94
CA ARG A 4 -19.63 -6.07 -2.76
C ARG A 4 -18.76 -4.90 -2.34
N VAL A 5 -17.88 -4.45 -3.23
CA VAL A 5 -16.87 -3.42 -2.97
C VAL A 5 -17.14 -2.15 -3.76
N GLY A 6 -17.09 -1.01 -3.07
CA GLY A 6 -17.05 0.32 -3.68
C GLY A 6 -15.64 0.93 -3.57
N ILE A 7 -15.22 1.69 -4.58
CA ILE A 7 -13.95 2.44 -4.55
C ILE A 7 -14.26 3.94 -4.57
N ASN A 8 -13.83 4.69 -3.55
CA ASN A 8 -13.83 6.14 -3.58
C ASN A 8 -12.44 6.65 -3.97
N GLY A 9 -12.32 7.34 -5.10
CA GLY A 9 -11.06 7.72 -5.73
C GLY A 9 -10.52 6.63 -6.66
N PHE A 10 -10.71 6.82 -7.97
CA PHE A 10 -10.26 5.90 -9.02
C PHE A 10 -8.95 6.37 -9.67
N GLY A 11 -8.04 6.84 -8.80
CA GLY A 11 -6.67 7.19 -9.11
C GLY A 11 -5.76 5.96 -9.27
N ARG A 12 -4.43 6.14 -9.07
CA ARG A 12 -3.46 5.05 -9.25
C ARG A 12 -3.78 3.82 -8.39
N ILE A 13 -4.02 4.01 -7.09
CA ILE A 13 -4.34 2.91 -6.17
C ILE A 13 -5.71 2.30 -6.45
N GLY A 14 -6.75 3.12 -6.70
CA GLY A 14 -8.09 2.59 -7.01
C GLY A 14 -8.10 1.71 -8.26
N ARG A 15 -7.44 2.15 -9.34
CA ARG A 15 -7.31 1.34 -10.58
C ARG A 15 -6.43 0.12 -10.39
N SER A 16 -5.33 0.26 -9.65
CA SER A 16 -4.42 -0.87 -9.36
C SER A 16 -5.11 -1.95 -8.52
N LEU A 17 -5.89 -1.56 -7.50
CA LEU A 17 -6.74 -2.47 -6.72
C LEU A 17 -7.75 -3.20 -7.63
N PHE A 18 -8.45 -2.46 -8.48
CA PHE A 18 -9.37 -3.08 -9.43
C PHE A 18 -8.65 -4.12 -10.31
N ARG A 19 -7.51 -3.76 -10.90
CA ARG A 19 -6.69 -4.66 -11.73
C ARG A 19 -6.21 -5.89 -10.96
N ALA A 20 -5.89 -5.76 -9.68
CA ALA A 20 -5.43 -6.87 -8.84
C ALA A 20 -6.54 -7.87 -8.50
N ALA A 21 -7.79 -7.42 -8.38
CA ALA A 21 -8.87 -8.21 -7.79
C ALA A 21 -10.04 -8.56 -8.74
N TYR A 22 -10.19 -7.93 -9.91
CA TYR A 22 -11.39 -8.10 -10.75
C TYR A 22 -11.69 -9.53 -11.24
N LYS A 23 -10.67 -10.42 -11.26
CA LYS A 23 -10.85 -11.83 -11.64
C LYS A 23 -11.31 -12.70 -10.49
N ASP A 24 -11.23 -12.23 -9.25
CA ASP A 24 -11.63 -13.02 -8.10
C ASP A 24 -13.17 -13.07 -8.02
N PRO A 25 -13.80 -14.26 -8.16
CA PRO A 25 -15.25 -14.39 -8.04
C PRO A 25 -15.79 -14.09 -6.62
N GLU A 26 -14.93 -14.06 -5.60
CA GLU A 26 -15.31 -13.67 -4.24
C GLU A 26 -15.48 -12.15 -4.09
N ILE A 27 -15.04 -11.32 -5.05
CA ILE A 27 -15.14 -9.86 -5.01
C ILE A 27 -15.91 -9.33 -6.20
N GLU A 28 -16.90 -8.49 -5.92
CA GLU A 28 -17.69 -7.77 -6.92
C GLU A 28 -17.48 -6.27 -6.73
N PHE A 29 -16.79 -5.63 -7.68
CA PHE A 29 -16.71 -4.16 -7.73
C PHE A 29 -18.00 -3.62 -8.33
N VAL A 30 -18.83 -2.97 -7.51
CA VAL A 30 -20.17 -2.52 -7.93
C VAL A 30 -20.22 -1.06 -8.31
N ALA A 31 -19.30 -0.25 -7.76
CA ALA A 31 -19.23 1.17 -8.04
C ALA A 31 -17.86 1.80 -7.77
N VAL A 32 -17.58 2.86 -8.51
CA VAL A 32 -16.47 3.78 -8.31
C VAL A 32 -16.99 5.20 -8.19
N ASN A 33 -16.38 6.02 -7.33
CA ASN A 33 -16.63 7.45 -7.24
C ASN A 33 -15.35 8.23 -7.51
N ASP A 34 -15.37 9.15 -8.47
CA ASP A 34 -14.26 10.09 -8.73
C ASP A 34 -14.79 11.37 -9.38
N ILE A 35 -14.11 12.49 -9.24
CA ILE A 35 -14.58 13.80 -9.72
C ILE A 35 -14.24 13.97 -11.21
N THR A 36 -14.75 13.05 -12.03
CA THR A 36 -14.59 13.01 -13.49
C THR A 36 -15.62 12.06 -14.11
N ASP A 37 -15.74 12.05 -15.45
CA ASP A 37 -16.69 11.21 -16.19
C ASP A 37 -16.23 9.75 -16.38
N ALA A 38 -17.19 8.87 -16.69
CA ALA A 38 -16.98 7.43 -16.86
C ALA A 38 -16.05 7.08 -18.04
N ARG A 39 -16.09 7.85 -19.14
CA ARG A 39 -15.20 7.65 -20.30
C ARG A 39 -13.75 7.90 -19.91
N THR A 40 -13.48 8.97 -19.17
CA THR A 40 -12.13 9.27 -18.67
C THR A 40 -11.61 8.17 -17.76
N LEU A 41 -12.43 7.69 -16.81
CA LEU A 41 -12.04 6.59 -15.92
C LEU A 41 -11.81 5.28 -16.67
N ALA A 42 -12.67 4.93 -17.62
CA ALA A 42 -12.52 3.75 -18.47
C ALA A 42 -11.22 3.81 -19.28
N HIS A 43 -10.89 4.97 -19.85
CA HIS A 43 -9.65 5.18 -20.59
C HIS A 43 -8.42 4.98 -19.70
N LEU A 44 -8.40 5.58 -18.51
CA LEU A 44 -7.30 5.46 -17.55
C LEU A 44 -7.19 4.06 -16.92
N LEU A 45 -8.29 3.31 -16.88
CA LEU A 45 -8.27 1.89 -16.52
C LEU A 45 -7.67 1.05 -17.65
N LYS A 46 -8.00 1.33 -18.91
CA LYS A 46 -7.51 0.59 -20.08
C LYS A 46 -6.02 0.83 -20.34
N TYR A 47 -5.55 2.06 -20.23
CA TYR A 47 -4.19 2.46 -20.58
C TYR A 47 -3.46 3.02 -19.36
N ASP A 48 -2.36 2.38 -18.97
CA ASP A 48 -1.50 2.85 -17.88
C ASP A 48 -0.03 2.82 -18.33
N SER A 49 0.72 3.89 -18.06
CA SER A 49 2.11 4.04 -18.50
C SER A 49 3.09 3.16 -17.73
N VAL A 50 2.74 2.70 -16.53
CA VAL A 50 3.58 1.88 -15.66
C VAL A 50 3.16 0.42 -15.75
N MET A 51 1.87 0.14 -15.55
CA MET A 51 1.34 -1.23 -15.53
C MET A 51 0.94 -1.73 -16.92
N GLY A 52 1.14 -0.93 -17.96
CA GLY A 52 0.78 -1.25 -19.33
C GLY A 52 -0.73 -1.28 -19.60
N ILE A 53 -1.07 -1.78 -20.78
CA ILE A 53 -2.45 -1.89 -21.26
C ILE A 53 -3.18 -3.00 -20.49
N PHE A 54 -4.32 -2.67 -19.89
CA PHE A 54 -5.19 -3.65 -19.27
C PHE A 54 -5.75 -4.59 -20.35
N LYS A 55 -5.51 -5.89 -20.21
CA LYS A 55 -5.73 -6.86 -21.28
C LYS A 55 -7.20 -7.06 -21.62
N GLU A 56 -8.09 -6.82 -20.66
CA GLU A 56 -9.51 -7.05 -20.84
C GLU A 56 -10.20 -5.96 -21.67
N GLU A 57 -11.36 -6.30 -22.24
CA GLU A 57 -12.21 -5.32 -22.89
C GLU A 57 -12.75 -4.34 -21.84
N VAL A 58 -12.55 -3.04 -22.10
CA VAL A 58 -13.08 -1.95 -21.29
C VAL A 58 -13.93 -1.07 -22.19
N LYS A 59 -15.21 -0.97 -21.87
CA LYS A 59 -16.19 -0.08 -22.50
C LYS A 59 -16.75 0.88 -21.46
N TRP A 60 -17.55 1.85 -21.88
CA TRP A 60 -18.25 2.77 -20.99
C TRP A 60 -19.64 3.08 -21.51
N THR A 61 -20.53 3.46 -20.61
CA THR A 61 -21.74 4.25 -20.89
C THR A 61 -21.55 5.65 -20.32
N ASP A 62 -22.61 6.47 -20.31
CA ASP A 62 -22.56 7.80 -19.68
C ASP A 62 -22.26 7.71 -18.17
N ASN A 63 -22.69 6.64 -17.49
CA ASN A 63 -22.66 6.53 -16.03
C ASN A 63 -21.97 5.26 -15.51
N SER A 64 -21.34 4.46 -16.37
CA SER A 64 -20.75 3.18 -15.98
C SER A 64 -19.50 2.82 -16.79
N ILE A 65 -18.62 2.02 -16.19
CA ILE A 65 -17.54 1.30 -16.86
C ILE A 65 -17.99 -0.15 -17.04
N LEU A 66 -17.74 -0.75 -18.21
CA LEU A 66 -17.97 -2.17 -18.43
C LEU A 66 -16.64 -2.89 -18.62
N VAL A 67 -16.37 -3.91 -17.82
CA VAL A 67 -15.19 -4.76 -17.94
C VAL A 67 -15.64 -6.19 -18.22
N GLN A 68 -15.30 -6.72 -19.41
CA GLN A 68 -15.84 -8.00 -19.91
C GLN A 68 -17.39 -8.10 -19.79
N GLY A 69 -18.09 -6.99 -20.05
CA GLY A 69 -19.55 -6.92 -19.94
C GLY A 69 -20.10 -6.78 -18.50
N LYS A 70 -19.26 -6.87 -17.46
CA LYS A 70 -19.67 -6.57 -16.08
C LYS A 70 -19.70 -5.06 -15.86
N GLU A 71 -20.85 -4.56 -15.43
CA GLU A 71 -21.07 -3.13 -15.20
C GLU A 71 -20.57 -2.68 -13.82
N ILE A 72 -19.89 -1.53 -13.79
CA ILE A 72 -19.43 -0.85 -12.59
C ILE A 72 -19.96 0.59 -12.67
N ARG A 73 -20.83 0.98 -11.73
CA ARG A 73 -21.43 2.32 -11.76
C ARG A 73 -20.40 3.39 -11.39
N VAL A 74 -20.44 4.52 -12.08
CA VAL A 74 -19.58 5.67 -11.84
C VAL A 74 -20.39 6.79 -11.21
N PHE A 75 -19.85 7.37 -10.15
CA PHE A 75 -20.37 8.56 -9.46
C PHE A 75 -19.31 9.65 -9.43
N ALA A 76 -19.76 10.91 -9.31
CA ALA A 76 -18.90 12.09 -9.21
C ALA A 76 -19.29 12.96 -8.00
N GLU A 77 -19.57 12.32 -6.88
CA GLU A 77 -19.99 12.97 -5.65
C GLU A 77 -18.79 13.48 -4.84
N LYS A 78 -18.87 14.75 -4.42
CA LYS A 78 -17.84 15.38 -3.61
C LYS A 78 -17.95 15.04 -2.13
N ASP A 79 -19.16 14.78 -1.64
CA ASP A 79 -19.41 14.39 -0.27
C ASP A 79 -19.62 12.87 -0.19
N PRO A 80 -18.75 12.13 0.54
CA PRO A 80 -18.89 10.69 0.69
C PRO A 80 -20.25 10.19 1.19
N ALA A 81 -20.99 11.02 1.94
CA ALA A 81 -22.32 10.71 2.46
C ALA A 81 -23.41 10.70 1.38
N SER A 82 -23.18 11.34 0.23
CA SER A 82 -24.12 11.39 -0.89
C SER A 82 -23.99 10.21 -1.84
N ILE A 83 -22.94 9.40 -1.71
CA ILE A 83 -22.72 8.26 -2.59
C ILE A 83 -23.67 7.12 -2.17
N PRO A 84 -24.49 6.54 -3.07
CA PRO A 84 -25.57 5.64 -2.70
C PRO A 84 -25.09 4.21 -2.40
N TRP A 85 -24.16 4.03 -1.44
CA TRP A 85 -23.59 2.73 -1.08
C TRP A 85 -24.66 1.72 -0.65
N LYS A 86 -25.65 2.17 0.12
CA LYS A 86 -26.78 1.35 0.58
C LYS A 86 -27.55 0.73 -0.58
N ASP A 87 -27.92 1.55 -1.57
CA ASP A 87 -28.75 1.11 -2.69
C ASP A 87 -28.01 0.11 -3.59
N LEU A 88 -26.67 0.21 -3.60
CA LEU A 88 -25.78 -0.69 -4.33
C LEU A 88 -25.40 -1.93 -3.53
N GLY A 89 -25.81 -2.01 -2.25
CA GLY A 89 -25.46 -3.11 -1.35
C GLY A 89 -23.95 -3.21 -1.07
N VAL A 90 -23.22 -2.09 -1.10
CA VAL A 90 -21.77 -2.08 -0.82
C VAL A 90 -21.51 -2.47 0.63
N GLU A 91 -20.62 -3.44 0.82
CA GLU A 91 -20.21 -3.90 2.15
C GLU A 91 -18.93 -3.22 2.59
N ILE A 92 -17.95 -3.10 1.68
CA ILE A 92 -16.65 -2.51 1.96
C ILE A 92 -16.41 -1.37 0.97
N VAL A 93 -16.08 -0.19 1.49
CA VAL A 93 -15.54 0.92 0.69
C VAL A 93 -14.04 0.99 0.86
N VAL A 94 -13.31 1.05 -0.24
CA VAL A 94 -11.90 1.46 -0.23
C VAL A 94 -11.83 2.96 -0.48
N GLU A 95 -11.39 3.70 0.55
CA GLU A 95 -11.14 5.13 0.49
C GLU A 95 -9.73 5.37 -0.07
N ALA A 96 -9.66 5.62 -1.37
CA ALA A 96 -8.45 5.79 -2.17
C ALA A 96 -8.29 7.19 -2.78
N THR A 97 -9.04 8.19 -2.31
CA THR A 97 -8.87 9.58 -2.77
C THR A 97 -7.59 10.21 -2.23
N GLY A 98 -7.10 9.74 -1.08
CA GLY A 98 -6.02 10.40 -0.34
C GLY A 98 -6.40 11.79 0.20
N LYS A 99 -7.69 12.16 0.16
CA LYS A 99 -8.23 13.42 0.67
C LYS A 99 -8.86 13.23 2.05
N PHE A 100 -9.76 12.25 2.18
CA PHE A 100 -10.40 11.89 3.43
C PHE A 100 -9.45 10.99 4.23
N LYS A 101 -9.05 11.43 5.42
CA LYS A 101 -8.00 10.76 6.21
C LYS A 101 -8.37 10.52 7.66
N THR A 102 -9.49 11.05 8.12
CA THR A 102 -9.94 10.90 9.51
C THR A 102 -11.07 9.90 9.61
N LYS A 103 -11.18 9.20 10.74
CA LYS A 103 -12.32 8.30 11.00
C LYS A 103 -13.67 9.01 10.85
N ALA A 104 -13.78 10.28 11.24
CA ALA A 104 -14.99 11.07 11.07
C ALA A 104 -15.39 11.24 9.60
N GLU A 105 -14.43 11.46 8.70
CA GLU A 105 -14.68 11.54 7.26
C GLU A 105 -15.05 10.17 6.67
N ALA A 106 -14.35 9.09 7.07
CA ALA A 106 -14.69 7.74 6.62
C ALA A 106 -16.09 7.30 7.09
N ASN A 107 -16.52 7.70 8.27
CA ASN A 107 -17.86 7.40 8.79
C ASN A 107 -18.98 7.92 7.89
N LYS A 108 -18.72 8.90 7.02
CA LYS A 108 -19.68 9.33 6.00
C LYS A 108 -20.03 8.22 5.01
N HIS A 109 -19.08 7.36 4.64
CA HIS A 109 -19.36 6.18 3.82
C HIS A 109 -20.26 5.18 4.56
N ILE A 110 -20.04 5.01 5.87
CA ILE A 110 -20.87 4.15 6.71
C ILE A 110 -22.29 4.72 6.82
N GLN A 111 -22.43 6.03 7.00
CA GLN A 111 -23.73 6.72 6.98
C GLN A 111 -24.46 6.52 5.64
N ALA A 112 -23.73 6.51 4.53
CA ALA A 112 -24.28 6.23 3.20
C ALA A 112 -24.58 4.73 2.94
N GLY A 113 -24.26 3.84 3.89
CA GLY A 113 -24.69 2.44 3.89
C GLY A 113 -23.60 1.39 3.77
N ALA A 114 -22.32 1.76 3.67
CA ALA A 114 -21.22 0.80 3.70
C ALA A 114 -21.09 0.16 5.10
N LYS A 115 -20.74 -1.13 5.17
CA LYS A 115 -20.53 -1.80 6.48
C LYS A 115 -19.15 -1.47 7.06
N ARG A 116 -18.13 -1.36 6.21
CA ARG A 116 -16.74 -1.06 6.60
C ARG A 116 -16.04 -0.16 5.59
N VAL A 117 -15.00 0.51 6.04
CA VAL A 117 -14.15 1.38 5.22
C VAL A 117 -12.68 1.01 5.43
N ILE A 118 -11.93 0.90 4.34
CA ILE A 118 -10.48 0.72 4.36
C ILE A 118 -9.83 1.96 3.74
N PHE A 119 -9.02 2.68 4.50
CA PHE A 119 -8.16 3.72 3.95
C PHE A 119 -7.01 3.10 3.17
N SER A 120 -6.80 3.58 1.95
CA SER A 120 -5.65 3.22 1.11
C SER A 120 -4.39 4.06 1.42
N ALA A 121 -4.35 4.74 2.55
CA ALA A 121 -3.20 5.54 3.02
C ALA A 121 -3.19 5.59 4.56
N PRO A 122 -2.11 6.09 5.18
CA PRO A 122 -2.10 6.35 6.61
C PRO A 122 -3.25 7.28 7.00
N ALA A 123 -4.06 6.82 7.96
CA ALA A 123 -5.20 7.54 8.48
C ALA A 123 -4.91 8.15 9.85
N THR A 124 -5.70 9.15 10.22
CA THR A 124 -5.75 9.74 11.56
C THR A 124 -6.88 9.06 12.33
N ASP A 125 -6.52 8.48 13.46
CA ASP A 125 -7.41 7.78 14.39
C ASP A 125 -8.34 6.71 13.75
N PRO A 126 -7.84 5.83 12.85
CA PRO A 126 -8.63 4.67 12.44
C PRO A 126 -8.89 3.76 13.65
N ASP A 127 -9.89 2.87 13.56
CA ASP A 127 -10.12 1.86 14.59
C ASP A 127 -8.89 0.95 14.76
N ILE A 128 -8.28 0.60 13.64
CA ILE A 128 -7.05 -0.18 13.59
C ILE A 128 -6.28 0.10 12.30
N THR A 129 -4.95 0.05 12.40
CA THR A 129 -4.05 -0.05 11.24
C THR A 129 -3.60 -1.50 11.09
N ILE A 130 -3.77 -2.07 9.90
CA ILE A 130 -3.39 -3.45 9.60
C ILE A 130 -2.31 -3.46 8.53
N VAL A 131 -1.30 -4.31 8.74
CA VAL A 131 -0.37 -4.79 7.73
C VAL A 131 -0.49 -6.31 7.68
N MET A 132 -0.89 -6.83 6.53
CA MET A 132 -1.07 -8.27 6.32
C MET A 132 0.26 -9.01 6.49
N GLY A 133 0.24 -10.15 7.19
CA GLY A 133 1.40 -10.94 7.59
C GLY A 133 2.07 -10.46 8.89
N VAL A 134 1.60 -9.36 9.48
CA VAL A 134 2.21 -8.76 10.67
C VAL A 134 1.23 -8.75 11.84
N ASN A 135 0.08 -8.08 11.69
CA ASN A 135 -0.85 -7.84 12.80
C ASN A 135 -2.32 -8.04 12.45
N GLU A 136 -2.67 -8.66 11.33
CA GLU A 136 -4.05 -8.86 10.88
C GLU A 136 -4.91 -9.59 11.93
N LYS A 137 -4.31 -10.44 12.76
CA LYS A 137 -4.97 -11.16 13.86
C LYS A 137 -5.51 -10.24 14.96
N ALA A 138 -5.08 -8.98 15.01
CA ALA A 138 -5.61 -7.97 15.94
C ALA A 138 -6.96 -7.39 15.47
N TYR A 139 -7.42 -7.72 14.27
CA TYR A 139 -8.73 -7.31 13.77
C TYR A 139 -9.87 -7.92 14.62
N ASP A 140 -10.79 -7.08 15.09
CA ASP A 140 -12.01 -7.46 15.79
C ASP A 140 -13.22 -6.95 14.96
N PRO A 141 -13.99 -7.83 14.30
CA PRO A 141 -15.09 -7.43 13.44
C PRO A 141 -16.25 -6.74 14.18
N GLN A 142 -16.30 -6.82 15.51
CA GLN A 142 -17.30 -6.14 16.34
C GLN A 142 -16.89 -4.72 16.72
N LYS A 143 -15.58 -4.40 16.64
CA LYS A 143 -15.04 -3.10 17.06
C LYS A 143 -14.47 -2.29 15.90
N HIS A 144 -13.97 -2.95 14.86
CA HIS A 144 -13.22 -2.30 13.79
C HIS A 144 -14.07 -2.19 12.53
N PHE A 145 -14.53 -0.97 12.25
CA PHE A 145 -15.36 -0.63 11.09
C PHE A 145 -14.61 0.28 10.11
N VAL A 146 -13.69 1.09 10.62
CA VAL A 146 -12.84 1.99 9.84
C VAL A 146 -11.38 1.59 10.03
N LEU A 147 -10.80 0.98 9.01
CA LEU A 147 -9.44 0.43 9.04
C LEU A 147 -8.50 1.25 8.17
N SER A 148 -7.20 1.21 8.48
CA SER A 148 -6.15 1.69 7.58
C SER A 148 -5.27 0.54 7.12
N ASN A 149 -5.02 0.45 5.81
CA ASN A 149 -4.03 -0.48 5.25
C ASN A 149 -2.59 0.08 5.34
N ALA A 150 -2.36 1.05 6.24
CA ALA A 150 -1.11 1.79 6.40
C ALA A 150 -0.64 2.48 5.10
N SER A 151 0.66 2.40 4.78
CA SER A 151 1.26 2.89 3.54
C SER A 151 1.99 1.78 2.82
N CYS A 152 2.30 1.97 1.53
CA CYS A 152 3.17 1.06 0.78
C CYS A 152 4.52 0.82 1.48
N THR A 153 5.19 1.89 1.93
CA THR A 153 6.45 1.78 2.68
C THR A 153 6.27 1.03 4.01
N THR A 154 5.17 1.24 4.74
CA THR A 154 4.89 0.50 5.99
C THR A 154 4.69 -0.99 5.71
N ASN A 155 3.97 -1.34 4.64
CA ASN A 155 3.77 -2.73 4.22
C ASN A 155 5.09 -3.38 3.79
N CYS A 156 6.07 -2.62 3.31
CA CYS A 156 7.41 -3.13 3.02
C CYS A 156 8.25 -3.32 4.30
N VAL A 157 8.40 -2.27 5.11
CA VAL A 157 9.33 -2.30 6.25
C VAL A 157 8.83 -3.15 7.43
N ALA A 158 7.52 -3.27 7.65
CA ALA A 158 7.01 -4.00 8.82
C ALA A 158 7.29 -5.52 8.76
N PRO A 159 7.05 -6.24 7.63
CA PRO A 159 7.49 -7.62 7.49
C PRO A 159 9.02 -7.80 7.66
N VAL A 160 9.82 -6.88 7.13
CA VAL A 160 11.29 -6.92 7.29
C VAL A 160 11.68 -6.75 8.75
N ALA A 161 11.11 -5.74 9.43
CA ALA A 161 11.34 -5.49 10.84
C ALA A 161 10.87 -6.66 11.72
N LYS A 162 9.76 -7.32 11.35
CA LYS A 162 9.25 -8.51 12.03
C LYS A 162 10.25 -9.66 12.01
N VAL A 163 10.81 -10.00 10.85
CA VAL A 163 11.80 -11.09 10.75
C VAL A 163 13.03 -10.79 11.61
N LEU A 164 13.57 -9.56 11.52
CA LEU A 164 14.73 -9.16 12.32
C LEU A 164 14.42 -9.13 13.82
N HIS A 165 13.26 -8.61 14.20
CA HIS A 165 12.88 -8.48 15.60
C HIS A 165 12.59 -9.84 16.26
N ASP A 166 11.80 -10.68 15.61
CA ASP A 166 11.42 -11.98 16.15
C ASP A 166 12.64 -12.91 16.27
N THR A 167 13.58 -12.82 15.32
CA THR A 167 14.77 -13.71 15.28
C THR A 167 15.91 -13.18 16.15
N PHE A 168 16.25 -11.89 16.02
CA PHE A 168 17.48 -11.31 16.57
C PHE A 168 17.22 -10.21 17.62
N GLY A 169 16.01 -9.65 17.65
CA GLY A 169 15.62 -8.57 18.53
C GLY A 169 16.22 -7.23 18.08
N ILE A 170 15.38 -6.34 17.55
CA ILE A 170 15.77 -4.95 17.26
C ILE A 170 15.83 -4.14 18.57
N GLU A 171 16.97 -3.49 18.82
CA GLU A 171 17.13 -2.48 19.87
C GLU A 171 16.63 -1.11 19.40
N LYS A 172 17.13 -0.65 18.25
CA LYS A 172 16.74 0.58 17.56
C LYS A 172 17.08 0.47 16.08
N ALA A 173 16.37 1.19 15.23
CA ALA A 173 16.61 1.19 13.80
C ALA A 173 16.34 2.56 13.18
N PHE A 174 16.95 2.79 12.02
CA PHE A 174 16.69 3.96 11.20
C PHE A 174 16.47 3.52 9.77
N MET A 175 15.43 4.05 9.14
CA MET A 175 15.04 3.73 7.78
C MET A 175 15.23 4.93 6.86
N THR A 176 15.79 4.69 5.68
CA THR A 176 15.66 5.60 4.54
C THR A 176 14.90 4.87 3.44
N THR A 177 13.79 5.45 2.96
CA THR A 177 13.16 4.93 1.74
C THR A 177 13.57 5.77 0.53
N ILE A 178 14.09 5.11 -0.49
CA ILE A 178 14.30 5.68 -1.82
C ILE A 178 13.04 5.36 -2.61
N HIS A 179 12.19 6.36 -2.76
CA HIS A 179 10.82 6.16 -3.18
C HIS A 179 10.58 6.75 -4.56
N ALA A 180 9.96 5.97 -5.45
CA ALA A 180 9.42 6.46 -6.72
C ALA A 180 8.56 7.73 -6.51
N TYR A 181 8.51 8.60 -7.50
CA TYR A 181 7.65 9.78 -7.39
C TYR A 181 6.18 9.37 -7.34
N THR A 182 5.37 10.24 -6.76
CA THR A 182 3.92 10.08 -6.67
C THR A 182 3.24 11.34 -7.21
N ASN A 183 1.91 11.33 -7.33
CA ASN A 183 1.15 12.51 -7.74
C ASN A 183 1.26 13.70 -6.76
N ASP A 184 1.82 13.50 -5.57
CA ASP A 184 2.09 14.55 -4.59
C ASP A 184 3.34 15.38 -4.94
N GLN A 185 4.25 14.84 -5.77
CA GLN A 185 5.39 15.60 -6.30
C GLN A 185 4.98 16.34 -7.57
N ARG A 186 5.63 17.49 -7.83
CA ARG A 186 5.29 18.35 -8.97
C ARG A 186 6.12 18.01 -10.19
N ILE A 187 5.50 18.02 -11.37
CA ILE A 187 6.21 17.82 -12.65
C ILE A 187 7.21 18.96 -12.87
N LEU A 188 6.77 20.20 -12.63
CA LEU A 188 7.56 21.43 -12.68
C LEU A 188 7.45 22.16 -11.35
N ASP A 189 8.31 23.16 -11.12
CA ASP A 189 8.27 23.96 -9.90
C ASP A 189 6.88 24.61 -9.70
N GLN A 190 6.17 24.25 -8.63
CA GLN A 190 4.80 24.69 -8.34
C GLN A 190 4.52 24.78 -6.84
N PRO A 191 3.55 25.62 -6.39
CA PRO A 191 3.21 25.76 -4.98
C PRO A 191 2.92 24.43 -4.27
N HIS A 192 3.54 24.26 -3.10
CA HIS A 192 3.33 23.13 -2.21
C HIS A 192 3.72 23.51 -0.77
N LYS A 193 3.04 22.95 0.23
CA LYS A 193 3.30 23.24 1.67
C LYS A 193 4.68 22.78 2.16
N ASP A 194 5.16 21.67 1.59
CA ASP A 194 6.55 21.22 1.70
C ASP A 194 7.32 21.81 0.52
N LEU A 195 8.20 22.79 0.78
CA LEU A 195 8.96 23.51 -0.24
C LEU A 195 9.90 22.62 -1.05
N ARG A 196 10.30 21.45 -0.52
CA ARG A 196 11.11 20.50 -1.29
C ARG A 196 10.27 19.77 -2.32
N ARG A 197 9.03 19.40 -1.96
CA ARG A 197 8.06 18.79 -2.89
C ARG A 197 7.49 19.79 -3.92
N ALA A 198 7.72 21.08 -3.73
CA ALA A 198 7.40 22.12 -4.69
C ALA A 198 8.30 22.09 -5.94
N ARG A 199 9.42 21.36 -5.91
CA ARG A 199 10.42 21.33 -6.99
C ARG A 199 10.13 20.23 -8.02
N ALA A 200 10.58 20.44 -9.26
CA ALA A 200 10.42 19.52 -10.38
C ALA A 200 10.95 18.12 -10.07
N ALA A 201 10.05 17.12 -10.08
CA ALA A 201 10.31 15.75 -9.63
C ALA A 201 11.26 14.98 -10.55
N ALA A 202 11.14 15.19 -11.88
CA ALA A 202 11.87 14.41 -12.88
C ALA A 202 13.38 14.68 -12.90
N VAL A 203 13.85 15.73 -12.21
CA VAL A 203 15.26 16.18 -12.20
C VAL A 203 15.83 16.33 -10.79
N SER A 204 15.11 15.84 -9.77
CA SER A 204 15.45 16.07 -8.36
C SER A 204 15.45 14.78 -7.55
N GLN A 205 16.39 14.69 -6.62
CA GLN A 205 16.23 13.83 -5.43
C GLN A 205 15.66 14.71 -4.31
N ILE A 206 14.49 14.35 -3.77
CA ILE A 206 13.72 15.23 -2.88
C ILE A 206 13.64 14.60 -1.48
N PRO A 207 14.45 15.05 -0.50
CA PRO A 207 14.34 14.59 0.88
C PRO A 207 13.05 15.10 1.52
N THR A 208 12.31 14.22 2.18
CA THR A 208 11.04 14.55 2.85
C THR A 208 10.77 13.64 4.04
N THR A 209 9.83 14.05 4.90
CA THR A 209 9.40 13.25 6.04
C THR A 209 8.56 12.05 5.59
N THR A 210 8.66 10.94 6.32
CA THR A 210 7.79 9.77 6.16
C THR A 210 7.17 9.38 7.50
N GLY A 211 5.89 9.00 7.46
CA GLY A 211 5.21 8.42 8.63
C GLY A 211 5.40 6.90 8.75
N ALA A 212 6.04 6.27 7.76
CA ALA A 212 6.07 4.80 7.66
C ALA A 212 6.80 4.14 8.82
N ALA A 213 7.93 4.70 9.28
CA ALA A 213 8.67 4.20 10.44
C ALA A 213 7.82 4.27 11.73
N LYS A 214 7.15 5.41 11.95
CA LYS A 214 6.25 5.58 13.10
C LYS A 214 5.07 4.60 13.05
N ALA A 215 4.56 4.31 11.86
CA ALA A 215 3.48 3.36 11.66
C ALA A 215 3.89 1.90 11.98
N VAL A 216 5.18 1.55 11.91
CA VAL A 216 5.66 0.24 12.42
C VAL A 216 5.31 0.08 13.89
N GLY A 217 5.47 1.12 14.70
CA GLY A 217 5.09 1.09 16.12
C GLY A 217 3.58 0.95 16.38
N LEU A 218 2.73 1.16 15.38
CA LEU A 218 1.28 0.92 15.48
C LEU A 218 0.93 -0.55 15.23
N VAL A 219 1.66 -1.21 14.33
CA VAL A 219 1.42 -2.62 13.94
C VAL A 219 2.29 -3.61 14.71
N MET A 220 3.41 -3.13 15.26
CA MET A 220 4.37 -3.86 16.09
C MET A 220 4.66 -3.03 17.35
N PRO A 221 3.79 -3.08 18.37
CA PRO A 221 3.88 -2.24 19.57
C PRO A 221 5.22 -2.32 20.31
N GLU A 222 5.89 -3.47 20.27
CA GLU A 222 7.22 -3.72 20.84
C GLU A 222 8.35 -2.92 20.16
N LEU A 223 8.10 -2.38 18.97
CA LEU A 223 8.97 -1.48 18.21
C LEU A 223 8.55 -0.01 18.30
N LYS A 224 7.51 0.33 19.07
CA LYS A 224 7.06 1.71 19.24
C LYS A 224 8.18 2.59 19.78
N GLY A 225 8.51 3.64 19.01
CA GLY A 225 9.57 4.60 19.35
C GLY A 225 11.00 4.10 19.10
N LYS A 226 11.18 2.87 18.56
CA LYS A 226 12.51 2.31 18.26
C LYS A 226 12.94 2.49 16.82
N ILE A 227 12.01 2.82 15.92
CA ILE A 227 12.29 3.03 14.49
C ILE A 227 11.87 4.45 14.11
N ASP A 228 12.79 5.17 13.49
CA ASP A 228 12.51 6.44 12.81
C ASP A 228 13.00 6.38 11.36
N GLY A 229 12.67 7.38 10.55
CA GLY A 229 13.17 7.38 9.18
C GLY A 229 12.80 8.59 8.33
N ILE A 230 13.41 8.62 7.15
CA ILE A 230 13.22 9.65 6.12
C ILE A 230 12.88 9.01 4.78
N ALA A 231 12.45 9.84 3.84
CA ALA A 231 12.25 9.45 2.44
C ALA A 231 13.03 10.36 1.51
N ILE A 232 13.53 9.80 0.42
CA ILE A 232 14.09 10.53 -0.72
C ILE A 232 13.23 10.16 -1.93
N ARG A 233 12.52 11.13 -2.52
CA ARG A 233 11.81 10.89 -3.78
C ARG A 233 12.80 10.95 -4.94
N VAL A 234 12.73 9.98 -5.84
CA VAL A 234 13.62 9.86 -7.01
C VAL A 234 12.81 9.84 -8.30
N PRO A 235 13.42 10.19 -9.46
CA PRO A 235 12.73 10.26 -10.75
C PRO A 235 12.45 8.87 -11.38
N THR A 236 12.04 7.89 -10.58
CA THR A 236 11.51 6.61 -11.06
C THR A 236 9.97 6.61 -10.93
N PRO A 237 9.24 6.08 -11.93
CA PRO A 237 7.77 6.14 -11.95
C PRO A 237 7.10 5.15 -11.01
N ASN A 238 7.79 4.06 -10.68
CA ASN A 238 7.33 3.03 -9.75
C ASN A 238 8.55 2.23 -9.26
N ILE A 239 8.29 1.34 -8.32
CA ILE A 239 9.26 0.58 -7.54
C ILE A 239 10.07 1.47 -6.63
N SER A 240 10.01 1.12 -5.36
CA SER A 240 10.70 1.82 -4.28
C SER A 240 11.55 0.83 -3.49
N LEU A 241 12.48 1.38 -2.72
CA LEU A 241 13.41 0.63 -1.91
C LEU A 241 13.35 1.15 -0.48
N VAL A 242 13.33 0.24 0.49
CA VAL A 242 13.59 0.53 1.89
C VAL A 242 15.03 0.12 2.17
N ASN A 243 15.81 1.04 2.72
CA ASN A 243 17.04 0.73 3.44
C ASN A 243 16.74 0.79 4.95
N LEU A 244 16.84 -0.34 5.63
CA LEU A 244 16.68 -0.44 7.08
C LEU A 244 18.02 -0.77 7.73
N VAL A 245 18.54 0.17 8.51
CA VAL A 245 19.71 -0.05 9.37
C VAL A 245 19.23 -0.29 10.79
N ALA A 246 19.51 -1.46 11.36
CA ALA A 246 19.04 -1.88 12.67
C ALA A 246 20.18 -2.33 13.58
N LEU A 247 20.20 -1.82 14.80
CA LEU A 247 21.01 -2.37 15.89
C LEU A 247 20.25 -3.55 16.51
N LEU A 248 20.85 -4.73 16.44
CA LEU A 248 20.32 -5.97 16.96
C LEU A 248 20.86 -6.24 18.37
N LYS A 249 20.06 -6.93 19.19
CA LYS A 249 20.45 -7.37 20.54
C LYS A 249 21.40 -8.56 20.52
N LYS A 250 21.44 -9.31 19.42
CA LYS A 250 22.31 -10.47 19.21
C LYS A 250 23.40 -10.12 18.20
N LYS A 251 24.58 -10.71 18.40
CA LYS A 251 25.59 -10.82 17.34
C LYS A 251 25.14 -11.88 16.34
N VAL A 252 25.32 -11.59 15.06
CA VAL A 252 24.89 -12.41 13.92
C VAL A 252 25.95 -12.39 12.82
N SER A 253 25.76 -13.21 11.81
CA SER A 253 26.44 -13.17 10.52
C SER A 253 25.47 -12.78 9.40
N VAL A 254 26.00 -12.35 8.26
CA VAL A 254 25.18 -12.05 7.06
C VAL A 254 24.39 -13.28 6.61
N GLN A 255 25.00 -14.46 6.71
CA GLN A 255 24.37 -15.74 6.36
C GLN A 255 23.15 -16.02 7.26
N GLU A 256 23.27 -15.83 8.58
CA GLU A 256 22.15 -16.03 9.50
C GLU A 256 20.99 -15.07 9.22
N VAL A 257 21.28 -13.81 8.91
CA VAL A 257 20.26 -12.81 8.55
C VAL A 257 19.55 -13.22 7.25
N ASN A 258 20.29 -13.56 6.20
CA ASN A 258 19.71 -13.98 4.93
C ASN A 258 18.90 -15.27 5.04
N GLU A 259 19.38 -16.26 5.80
CA GLU A 259 18.63 -17.51 6.05
C GLU A 259 17.33 -17.27 6.85
N ALA A 260 17.31 -16.29 7.77
CA ALA A 260 16.09 -15.89 8.45
C ALA A 260 15.05 -15.33 7.47
N PHE A 261 15.46 -14.48 6.53
CA PHE A 261 14.56 -13.96 5.50
C PHE A 261 14.10 -15.02 4.51
N LYS A 262 14.99 -15.89 4.01
CA LYS A 262 14.63 -17.03 3.15
C LYS A 262 13.59 -17.92 3.80
N ARG A 263 13.77 -18.22 5.09
CA ARG A 263 12.82 -19.03 5.86
C ARG A 263 11.47 -18.34 5.99
N ALA A 264 11.46 -17.06 6.36
CA ALA A 264 10.22 -16.32 6.53
C ALA A 264 9.44 -16.20 5.21
N ALA A 265 10.14 -15.91 4.11
CA ALA A 265 9.58 -15.87 2.75
C ALA A 265 8.95 -17.21 2.33
N ALA A 266 9.60 -18.33 2.67
CA ALA A 266 9.10 -19.66 2.34
C ALA A 266 7.94 -20.14 3.23
N ASN A 267 7.75 -19.53 4.41
CA ASN A 267 6.83 -20.01 5.44
C ASN A 267 5.84 -18.92 5.87
N GLU A 268 6.03 -18.33 7.06
CA GLU A 268 5.02 -17.50 7.73
C GLU A 268 4.69 -16.19 7.02
N LEU A 269 5.58 -15.70 6.14
CA LEU A 269 5.36 -14.51 5.31
C LEU A 269 5.22 -14.85 3.82
N LYS A 270 4.95 -16.10 3.46
CA LYS A 270 4.77 -16.51 2.06
C LYS A 270 3.69 -15.69 1.36
N GLY A 271 4.04 -15.08 0.23
CA GLY A 271 3.16 -14.19 -0.54
C GLY A 271 3.11 -12.74 -0.03
N ILE A 272 3.75 -12.45 1.11
CA ILE A 272 3.91 -11.10 1.68
C ILE A 272 5.36 -10.63 1.55
N LEU A 273 6.32 -11.47 1.94
CA LEU A 273 7.75 -11.21 1.84
C LEU A 273 8.38 -12.22 0.88
N ASP A 274 9.27 -11.73 0.04
CA ASP A 274 10.11 -12.51 -0.87
C ASP A 274 11.59 -12.22 -0.60
N TYR A 275 12.46 -13.04 -1.16
CA TYR A 275 13.91 -12.91 -1.04
C TYR A 275 14.57 -13.24 -2.38
N THR A 276 15.58 -12.47 -2.77
CA THR A 276 16.37 -12.75 -3.99
C THR A 276 17.87 -12.75 -3.70
N ASP A 277 18.58 -13.68 -4.36
CA ASP A 277 20.05 -13.68 -4.48
C ASP A 277 20.51 -13.14 -5.86
N GLU A 278 19.58 -12.75 -6.73
CA GLU A 278 19.86 -12.27 -8.08
C GLU A 278 20.27 -10.78 -8.08
N GLU A 279 21.18 -10.40 -8.98
CA GLU A 279 21.64 -9.02 -9.18
C GLU A 279 20.63 -8.20 -9.99
N LEU A 280 19.50 -7.85 -9.37
CA LEU A 280 18.38 -7.14 -9.99
C LEU A 280 18.40 -5.63 -9.72
N VAL A 281 17.61 -4.89 -10.49
CA VAL A 281 17.38 -3.44 -10.31
C VAL A 281 15.89 -3.13 -10.19
N SER A 282 15.56 -1.88 -9.83
CA SER A 282 14.18 -1.47 -9.54
C SER A 282 13.13 -1.95 -10.55
N VAL A 283 13.35 -1.80 -11.86
CA VAL A 283 12.34 -2.15 -12.87
C VAL A 283 11.98 -3.64 -12.91
N ASP A 284 12.88 -4.52 -12.45
CA ASP A 284 12.67 -5.97 -12.48
C ASP A 284 11.58 -6.42 -11.49
N PHE A 285 11.23 -5.57 -10.52
CA PHE A 285 10.18 -5.82 -9.54
C PHE A 285 8.80 -5.28 -9.98
N MET A 286 8.67 -4.76 -11.21
CA MET A 286 7.41 -4.21 -11.73
C MET A 286 6.31 -5.27 -11.78
N GLY A 287 5.18 -5.00 -11.11
CA GLY A 287 4.08 -5.95 -11.02
C GLY A 287 4.35 -7.13 -10.06
N ASN A 288 5.42 -7.07 -9.25
CA ASN A 288 5.64 -8.05 -8.19
C ASN A 288 4.60 -7.86 -7.07
N PRO A 289 3.84 -8.89 -6.67
CA PRO A 289 2.74 -8.76 -5.72
C PRO A 289 3.17 -8.76 -4.26
N HIS A 290 4.45 -9.01 -3.94
CA HIS A 290 4.93 -9.03 -2.56
C HIS A 290 5.01 -7.61 -1.98
N SER A 291 4.86 -7.50 -0.67
CA SER A 291 5.01 -6.24 0.06
C SER A 291 6.47 -5.84 0.24
N ALA A 292 7.37 -6.81 0.32
CA ALA A 292 8.81 -6.63 0.45
C ALA A 292 9.54 -7.75 -0.28
N ILE A 293 10.60 -7.42 -1.00
CA ILE A 293 11.53 -8.38 -1.60
C ILE A 293 12.92 -8.03 -1.09
N VAL A 294 13.47 -8.88 -0.21
CA VAL A 294 14.79 -8.65 0.41
C VAL A 294 15.88 -8.90 -0.62
N ASP A 295 16.80 -7.93 -0.74
CA ASP A 295 17.96 -7.99 -1.63
C ASP A 295 19.15 -8.58 -0.88
N GLY A 296 19.27 -9.92 -0.95
CA GLY A 296 20.24 -10.71 -0.20
C GLY A 296 21.70 -10.31 -0.38
N PRO A 297 22.18 -10.06 -1.62
CA PRO A 297 23.55 -9.61 -1.89
C PRO A 297 23.91 -8.27 -1.23
N PHE A 298 22.92 -7.46 -0.88
CA PHE A 298 23.10 -6.16 -0.21
C PHE A 298 22.91 -6.19 1.30
N THR A 299 22.69 -7.34 1.93
CA THR A 299 22.75 -7.44 3.39
C THR A 299 24.17 -7.14 3.88
N ARG A 300 24.32 -6.08 4.69
CA ARG A 300 25.61 -5.69 5.29
C ARG A 300 25.54 -5.76 6.80
N LEU A 301 26.72 -5.90 7.40
CA LEU A 301 26.86 -6.00 8.85
C LEU A 301 28.11 -5.26 9.31
N VAL A 302 27.96 -4.45 10.35
CA VAL A 302 29.05 -3.78 11.06
C VAL A 302 29.03 -4.26 12.52
N ASP A 303 30.20 -4.61 13.05
CA ASP A 303 30.39 -5.08 14.43
C ASP A 303 29.44 -6.23 14.85
N GLU A 304 29.11 -7.10 13.88
CA GLU A 304 28.26 -8.28 14.06
C GLU A 304 26.82 -8.01 14.55
N ASN A 305 26.42 -6.76 14.80
CA ASN A 305 25.09 -6.46 15.36
C ASN A 305 24.42 -5.21 14.76
N LEU A 306 25.11 -4.41 13.95
CA LEU A 306 24.51 -3.33 13.18
C LEU A 306 24.28 -3.82 11.75
N VAL A 307 23.05 -4.27 11.49
CA VAL A 307 22.67 -4.83 10.18
C VAL A 307 22.07 -3.77 9.28
N GLU A 308 22.40 -3.82 8.00
CA GLU A 308 21.73 -3.08 6.93
C GLU A 308 21.03 -4.08 6.02
N VAL A 309 19.73 -3.86 5.78
CA VAL A 309 18.90 -4.69 4.91
C VAL A 309 18.20 -3.80 3.89
N LEU A 310 18.34 -4.15 2.61
CA LEU A 310 17.58 -3.54 1.52
C LEU A 310 16.36 -4.40 1.18
N ALA A 311 15.21 -3.75 1.00
CA ALA A 311 14.00 -4.41 0.53
C ALA A 311 13.28 -3.60 -0.56
N TRP A 312 13.12 -4.20 -1.73
CA TRP A 312 12.35 -3.66 -2.84
C TRP A 312 10.85 -3.83 -2.62
N TYR A 313 10.05 -2.95 -3.22
CA TYR A 313 8.61 -3.10 -3.26
C TYR A 313 8.00 -2.33 -4.43
N ASP A 314 7.06 -2.96 -5.12
CA ASP A 314 6.15 -2.23 -6.01
C ASP A 314 5.17 -1.44 -5.13
N ASN A 315 5.44 -0.14 -5.01
CA ASN A 315 4.71 0.75 -4.13
C ASN A 315 3.24 0.97 -4.54
N GLU A 316 2.81 0.40 -5.68
CA GLU A 316 1.44 0.43 -6.14
C GLU A 316 0.82 -0.96 -6.23
N TRP A 317 1.50 -1.88 -6.92
CA TRP A 317 0.98 -3.21 -7.19
C TRP A 317 0.94 -4.07 -5.93
N GLY A 318 2.10 -4.27 -5.27
CA GLY A 318 2.17 -5.01 -4.01
C GLY A 318 1.24 -4.43 -2.95
N TYR A 319 1.17 -3.09 -2.85
CA TYR A 319 0.24 -2.41 -1.96
C TYR A 319 -1.25 -2.66 -2.30
N SER A 320 -1.58 -2.69 -3.58
CA SER A 320 -2.95 -3.00 -4.04
C SER A 320 -3.33 -4.46 -3.80
N CYS A 321 -2.37 -5.38 -3.92
CA CYS A 321 -2.55 -6.77 -3.50
C CYS A 321 -2.83 -6.85 -1.99
N ARG A 322 -2.19 -6.03 -1.15
CA ARG A 322 -2.49 -5.95 0.29
C ARG A 322 -3.88 -5.41 0.59
N LEU A 323 -4.37 -4.43 -0.18
CA LEU A 323 -5.76 -3.99 -0.08
C LEU A 323 -6.74 -5.11 -0.43
N TYR A 324 -6.45 -5.84 -1.51
CA TYR A 324 -7.21 -7.02 -1.92
C TYR A 324 -7.23 -8.10 -0.82
N ASP A 325 -6.07 -8.45 -0.26
CA ASP A 325 -5.96 -9.43 0.82
C ASP A 325 -6.73 -8.98 2.07
N LEU A 326 -6.64 -7.69 2.43
CA LEU A 326 -7.34 -7.14 3.58
C LEU A 326 -8.86 -7.15 3.39
N ILE A 327 -9.37 -6.81 2.20
CA ILE A 327 -10.80 -6.91 1.86
C ILE A 327 -11.31 -8.33 2.13
N LYS A 328 -10.59 -9.35 1.65
CA LYS A 328 -10.96 -10.76 1.85
C LYS A 328 -10.88 -11.17 3.31
N TYR A 329 -9.86 -10.70 4.02
CA TYR A 329 -9.65 -11.04 5.41
C TYR A 329 -10.78 -10.53 6.30
N ILE A 330 -11.21 -9.27 6.13
CA ILE A 330 -12.22 -8.64 7.01
C ILE A 330 -13.67 -8.99 6.67
N ALA A 331 -13.89 -9.59 5.50
CA ALA A 331 -15.19 -10.05 5.03
C ALA A 331 -15.54 -11.47 5.50
N ARG A 332 -14.54 -12.24 5.95
CA ARG A 332 -14.71 -13.56 6.59
C ARG A 332 -15.14 -13.40 8.05
#